data_AF-A0A6G8I8U2-F1
#
_entry.id   AF-A0A6G8I8U2-F1
#
_cell.length_a   1.000
_cell.length_b   1.000
_cell.length_c   1.000
_cell.angle_alpha   90.00
_cell.angle_beta   90.00
_cell.angle_gamma   90.00
#
_symmetry.space_group_name_H-M   'P 1'
#
loop_
_entity.id
_entity.type
_entity.pdbx_description
1 polymer ?
#
loop_
_entity_poly.entity_id
_entity_poly.type
_entity_poly.pdbx_seq_one_letter_code
_entity_poly.pdbx_strand_id
1 'polypeptide(L)' 'MRETDKDTVAEVAKRHGISEATIYAWRKKFGSLETDEVKRLKTLEAENARLRKLLVDRELEIDVMKEINAKNW' A
#
# COMPACT_ATOMS: atom_id res chain seq x y z
N MET A 1 -0.79 -4.59 -16.39
CA MET A 1 -0.81 -4.10 -17.80
C MET A 1 0.01 -2.80 -17.92
N ARG A 2 1.27 -2.82 -17.46
CA ARG A 2 2.18 -1.66 -17.48
C ARG A 2 2.95 -1.54 -18.79
N GLU A 3 2.98 -2.62 -19.58
CA GLU A 3 3.65 -2.66 -20.89
C GLU A 3 3.03 -1.68 -21.87
N THR A 4 1.72 -1.50 -21.83
CA THR A 4 0.97 -0.53 -22.65
C THR A 4 1.14 0.93 -22.19
N ASP A 5 1.89 1.17 -21.10
CA ASP A 5 2.27 2.51 -20.64
C ASP A 5 3.66 2.90 -21.18
N LYS A 6 4.39 1.93 -21.74
CA LYS A 6 5.72 2.10 -22.38
C LYS A 6 5.65 1.91 -23.90
N ASP A 7 4.91 0.90 -24.34
CA ASP A 7 4.68 0.56 -25.75
C ASP A 7 3.23 0.86 -26.15
N THR A 8 2.96 0.96 -27.45
CA THR A 8 1.60 1.19 -27.94
C THR A 8 0.69 -0.02 -27.66
N VAL A 9 -0.62 0.24 -27.53
CA VAL A 9 -1.62 -0.84 -27.34
C VAL A 9 -1.58 -1.85 -28.50
N ALA A 10 -1.34 -1.39 -29.72
CA ALA A 10 -1.20 -2.23 -30.91
C ALA A 10 0.02 -3.18 -30.83
N GLU A 11 1.18 -2.69 -30.37
CA GLU A 11 2.38 -3.51 -30.22
C GLU A 11 2.20 -4.58 -29.15
N VAL A 12 1.58 -4.23 -28.02
CA VAL A 12 1.28 -5.17 -26.94
C VAL A 12 0.24 -6.20 -27.40
N ALA A 13 -0.81 -5.77 -28.11
CA ALA A 13 -1.82 -6.65 -28.69
C ALA A 13 -1.19 -7.69 -29.62
N LYS A 14 -0.33 -7.23 -30.54
CA LYS A 14 0.40 -8.09 -31.48
C LYS A 14 1.33 -9.07 -30.77
N ARG A 15 2.11 -8.59 -29.79
CA ARG A 15 3.07 -9.40 -29.02
C ARG A 15 2.39 -10.54 -28.27
N HIS A 16 1.22 -10.27 -27.70
CA HIS A 16 0.48 -11.24 -26.87
C HIS A 16 -0.60 -12.00 -27.66
N GLY A 17 -0.74 -11.76 -28.97
CA GLY A 17 -1.72 -12.44 -29.81
C GLY A 17 -3.17 -12.17 -29.42
N ILE A 18 -3.45 -10.98 -28.87
CA ILE A 18 -4.79 -10.57 -28.42
C ILE A 18 -5.24 -9.32 -29.16
N SER A 19 -6.55 -9.03 -29.12
CA SER A 19 -7.07 -7.80 -29.70
C SER A 19 -6.79 -6.59 -28.81
N GLU A 20 -6.65 -5.40 -29.41
CA GLU A 20 -6.58 -4.13 -28.67
C GLU A 20 -7.82 -3.92 -27.78
N ALA A 21 -9.01 -4.33 -28.26
CA ALA A 21 -10.25 -4.25 -27.50
C ALA A 21 -10.19 -5.05 -26.18
N THR A 22 -9.54 -6.23 -26.20
CA THR A 22 -9.30 -7.04 -25.00
C THR A 22 -8.43 -6.28 -23.99
N ILE A 23 -7.40 -5.59 -24.47
CA ILE A 23 -6.52 -4.76 -23.64
C ILE A 23 -7.31 -3.62 -22.98
N TYR A 24 -8.12 -2.89 -23.74
CA TYR A 24 -8.96 -1.83 -23.19
C TYR A 24 -9.99 -2.34 -22.18
N ALA A 25 -10.59 -3.51 -22.42
CA ALA A 25 -11.53 -4.13 -21.48
C ALA A 25 -10.87 -4.46 -20.14
N TRP A 26 -9.65 -5.00 -20.16
CA TRP A 26 -8.87 -5.25 -18.94
C TRP A 26 -8.43 -3.97 -18.24
N ARG A 27 -8.02 -2.93 -18.98
CA ARG A 27 -7.75 -1.60 -18.40
C ARG A 27 -8.97 -1.04 -17.68
N LYS A 28 -10.15 -1.11 -18.29
CA LYS A 28 -11.41 -0.65 -17.68
C LYS A 28 -11.76 -1.44 -16.42
N LYS A 29 -11.56 -2.76 -16.42
CA LYS A 29 -11.93 -3.64 -15.30
C LYS A 29 -10.96 -3.60 -14.14
N PHE A 30 -9.65 -3.55 -14.42
CA PHE A 30 -8.60 -3.76 -13.43
C PHE A 30 -7.71 -2.53 -13.20
N GLY A 31 -7.73 -1.54 -14.11
CA GLY A 31 -6.88 -0.36 -14.00
C GLY A 31 -7.18 0.48 -12.76
N SER A 32 -8.45 0.63 -12.38
CA SER A 32 -8.82 1.33 -11.14
C SER A 32 -8.53 0.50 -9.90
N LEU A 33 -8.73 -0.82 -9.97
CA LEU A 33 -8.50 -1.74 -8.84
C LEU A 33 -7.05 -1.66 -8.35
N GLU A 34 -6.09 -1.71 -9.27
CA GLU A 34 -4.66 -1.56 -8.95
C GLU A 34 -4.37 -0.22 -8.24
N THR A 35 -5.00 0.88 -8.68
CA THR A 35 -4.79 2.19 -8.04
C THR A 35 -5.41 2.28 -6.65
N ASP A 36 -6.56 1.64 -6.45
CA ASP A 36 -7.28 1.65 -5.17
C ASP A 36 -6.60 0.75 -4.15
N GLU A 37 -6.06 -0.40 -4.57
CA GLU A 37 -5.24 -1.27 -3.72
C GLU A 37 -3.95 -0.57 -3.28
N VAL A 38 -3.28 0.16 -4.18
CA VAL A 38 -2.09 0.96 -3.82
C VAL A 38 -2.43 2.08 -2.83
N LYS A 39 -3.56 2.78 -3.02
CA LYS A 39 -4.01 3.80 -2.05
C LYS A 39 -4.29 3.17 -0.69
N ARG A 40 -5.01 2.04 -0.67
CA ARG A 40 -5.33 1.31 0.56
C ARG A 40 -4.07 0.85 1.29
N LEU A 41 -3.08 0.35 0.55
CA LEU A 41 -1.80 -0.06 1.12
C LEU A 41 -1.10 1.12 1.80
N LYS A 42 -0.98 2.26 1.13
CA LYS A 42 -0.38 3.47 1.71
C LYS A 42 -1.09 3.94 2.97
N THR A 43 -2.43 3.91 2.98
CA THR A 43 -3.21 4.25 4.18
C THR A 43 -2.94 3.30 5.33
N LEU A 44 -2.87 1.99 5.06
CA LEU A 44 -2.57 0.98 6.08
C LEU A 44 -1.14 1.11 6.61
N GLU A 45 -0.16 1.39 5.75
CA GLU A 45 1.23 1.65 6.14
C GLU A 45 1.32 2.88 7.06
N ALA A 46 0.63 3.97 6.71
CA ALA A 46 0.60 5.19 7.52
C ALA A 46 -0.04 4.95 8.90
N GLU A 47 -1.17 4.24 8.96
CA GLU A 47 -1.81 3.91 10.23
C GLU A 47 -0.94 2.96 11.07
N ASN A 48 -0.29 1.97 10.44
CA ASN A 48 0.63 1.08 11.15
C ASN A 48 1.80 1.86 11.79
N ALA A 49 2.38 2.81 11.05
CA ALA A 49 3.43 3.68 11.59
C ALA A 49 2.94 4.52 12.78
N ARG A 50 1.73 5.09 12.68
CA ARG A 50 1.10 5.84 13.77
C ARG A 50 0.88 4.98 15.01
N LEU A 51 0.34 3.77 14.83
CA LEU A 51 0.07 2.83 15.91
C LEU A 51 1.36 2.35 16.59
N ARG A 52 2.43 2.07 15.83
CA ARG A 52 3.74 1.71 16.39
C ARG A 52 4.32 2.83 17.25
N LYS A 53 4.22 4.08 16.78
CA LYS A 53 4.68 5.23 17.56
C LYS A 53 3.92 5.33 18.89
N LEU A 54 2.59 5.26 18.84
CA LEU A 54 1.75 5.30 20.04
C LEU A 54 2.10 4.16 21.00
N LEU A 55 2.34 2.95 20.51
CA LEU A 55 2.74 1.82 21.34
C LEU A 55 4.05 2.09 22.08
N VAL A 56 5.08 2.56 21.38
CA VAL A 56 6.38 2.90 21.97
C VAL A 56 6.24 4.01 23.01
N ASP A 57 5.48 5.06 22.71
CA ASP A 57 5.24 6.17 23.65
C ASP A 57 4.55 5.65 24.93
N ARG A 58 3.57 4.75 24.80
CA ARG A 58 2.88 4.12 25.94
C ARG A 58 3.78 3.20 26.75
N GLU A 59 4.62 2.40 26.11
CA GLU A 59 5.59 1.53 26.78
C GLU A 59 6.59 2.36 27.59
N LEU A 60 7.10 3.45 27.02
CA LEU A 60 8.02 4.36 27.71
C LEU A 60 7.36 4.99 28.95
N GLU A 61 6.12 5.46 28.85
CA GLU A 61 5.39 5.98 30.01
C GLU A 61 5.23 4.94 31.12
N ILE A 62 4.93 3.69 30.75
CA ILE A 62 4.81 2.59 31.71
C ILE A 62 6.14 2.34 32.41
N ASP A 63 7.25 2.32 31.68
CA ASP A 63 8.56 2.07 32.25
C ASP A 63 8.99 3.19 33.20
N VAL A 64 8.72 4.46 32.85
CA VAL A 64 8.95 5.60 33.74
C VAL A 64 8.12 5.48 35.03
N MET A 65 6.84 5.13 34.92
CA MET A 65 5.97 4.95 36.10
C MET A 65 6.47 3.82 37.01
N LYS A 66 6.94 2.71 36.43
CA LYS A 66 7.54 1.60 37.20
C LYS A 66 8.81 2.05 37.92
N GLU A 67 9.67 2.83 37.26
CA GLU A 67 10.91 3.34 37.87
C GLU A 67 10.62 4.29 39.03
N ILE A 68 9.63 5.19 38.90
CA ILE A 68 9.20 6.08 39.98
C ILE A 68 8.70 5.27 41.18
N ASN A 69 7.82 4.30 40.94
CA ASN A 69 7.32 3.42 42.00
C ASN A 69 8.44 2.61 42.65
N ALA A 70 9.50 2.26 41.90
CA ALA A 70 10.64 1.55 42.42
C ALA A 70 11.56 2.38 43.34
N LYS A 71 11.51 3.72 43.24
CA LYS A 71 12.31 4.63 44.07
C LYS A 71 11.58 5.13 45.32
N ASN A 72 10.28 4.85 45.42
CA ASN A 72 9.42 5.27 46.53
C ASN A 72 9.36 4.24 47.68
N TRP A 73 10.18 3.17 47.62
CA TRP A 73 10.36 2.19 48.67
C TRP A 73 11.81 2.12 49.15
#